data_AF-A0A918Q7E2-F1
#
_entry.id   AF-A0A918Q7E2-F1
#
_cell.length_a   1.000
_cell.length_b   1.000
_cell.length_c   1.000
_cell.angle_alpha   90.00
_cell.angle_beta   90.00
_cell.angle_gamma   90.00
#
_symmetry.space_group_name_H-M   'P 1'
#
loop_
_entity.id
_entity.type
_entity.pdbx_description
1 polymer ?
#
loop_
_entity_poly.entity_id
_entity_poly.type
_entity_poly.pdbx_seq_one_letter_code
_entity_poly.pdbx_strand_id
1 'polypeptide(L)' 'MRAQAAQMTPYGRIGEPEDVANAIAALCLSDGEWINGQLVFANGGFF' A
#
# COMPACT_ATOMS: atom_id res chain seq x y z
N MET A 1 -7.34 15.87 -12.94
CA MET A 1 -6.94 15.57 -11.54
C MET A 1 -6.46 14.13 -11.35
N ARG A 2 -7.25 13.07 -11.62
CA ARG A 2 -6.79 11.66 -11.38
C ARG A 2 -5.50 11.27 -12.12
N ALA A 3 -5.36 11.64 -13.40
CA ALA A 3 -4.15 11.34 -14.18
C ALA A 3 -2.89 12.04 -13.62
N GLN A 4 -3.05 13.24 -13.03
CA GLN A 4 -1.96 13.98 -12.42
C GLN A 4 -1.56 13.34 -11.09
N ALA A 5 -2.54 12.88 -10.31
CA ALA A 5 -2.30 12.14 -9.08
C ALA A 5 -1.61 10.78 -9.34
N ALA A 6 -1.95 10.09 -10.42
CA ALA A 6 -1.28 8.84 -10.81
C ALA A 6 0.22 9.05 -11.08
N GLN A 7 0.59 10.16 -11.73
CA GLN A 7 2.00 10.50 -12.00
C GLN A 7 2.81 10.86 -10.76
N MET A 8 2.16 11.23 -9.65
CA MET A 8 2.85 11.50 -8.39
C MET A 8 3.16 10.23 -7.61
N THR A 9 2.52 9.10 -7.93
CA THR A 9 2.88 7.80 -7.37
C THR A 9 4.00 7.18 -8.22
N PRO A 10 5.14 6.76 -7.65
CA PRO A 10 6.14 5.98 -8.37
C PRO A 10 5.58 4.70 -9.00
N TYR A 11 4.53 4.14 -8.41
CA TYR A 11 3.81 2.99 -8.95
C TYR A 11 3.03 3.29 -10.24
N GLY A 12 2.79 4.57 -10.56
CA GLY A 12 2.22 5.02 -11.83
C GLY A 12 0.70 4.90 -11.93
N ARG A 13 -0.01 4.59 -10.83
CA ARG A 13 -1.48 4.62 -10.78
C ARG A 13 -2.01 5.03 -9.42
N ILE A 14 -3.26 5.49 -9.42
CA ILE A 14 -4.02 5.68 -8.19
C ILE A 14 -4.24 4.32 -7.53
N GLY A 15 -4.06 4.28 -6.21
CA GLY A 15 -4.38 3.11 -5.39
C GLY A 15 -5.89 2.88 -5.35
N GLU A 16 -6.28 1.61 -5.39
CA GLU A 16 -7.65 1.16 -5.23
C GLU A 16 -7.81 0.51 -3.84
N PRO A 17 -9.03 0.38 -3.30
CA PRO A 17 -9.26 -0.19 -1.97
C PRO A 17 -8.62 -1.57 -1.77
N GLU A 18 -8.57 -2.38 -2.82
CA GLU A 18 -7.99 -3.72 -2.82
C GLU A 18 -6.49 -3.72 -2.54
N ASP A 19 -5.76 -2.66 -2.91
CA ASP A 19 -4.31 -2.56 -2.64
C ASP A 19 -4.04 -2.49 -1.13
N VAL A 20 -4.85 -1.72 -0.41
CA VAL A 20 -4.75 -1.60 1.05
C VAL A 20 -5.23 -2.90 1.70
N ALA A 21 -6.32 -3.49 1.22
CA ALA A 21 -6.84 -4.76 1.74
C ALA A 21 -5.81 -5.89 1.58
N ASN A 22 -5.14 -5.98 0.44
CA ASN A 22 -4.10 -6.98 0.19
C ASN A 22 -2.87 -6.78 1.10
N ALA A 23 -2.47 -5.52 1.35
CA ALA A 23 -1.39 -5.22 2.29
C ALA A 23 -1.74 -5.66 3.72
N ILE A 24 -2.97 -5.40 4.16
CA ILE A 24 -3.49 -5.87 5.46
C ILE A 24 -3.50 -7.39 5.50
N ALA A 25 -4.04 -8.05 4.46
CA ALA A 25 -4.11 -9.49 4.39
C ALA A 25 -2.73 -10.13 4.53
N ALA A 26 -1.72 -9.59 3.83
CA ALA A 26 -0.34 -10.04 3.94
C ALA A 26 0.23 -9.91 5.37
N LEU A 27 -0.06 -8.82 6.07
CA LEU A 27 0.36 -8.62 7.47
C LEU A 27 -0.36 -9.57 8.46
N CYS A 28 -1.54 -10.08 8.09
CA CYS A 28 -2.32 -10.98 8.93
C CYS A 28 -2.05 -12.47 8.67
N LEU A 29 -1.19 -12.81 7.70
CA LEU A 29 -0.77 -14.20 7.48
C LEU A 29 0.11 -14.70 8.64
N SER A 30 0.14 -16.03 8.84
CA SER A 30 1.02 -16.67 9.83
C SER A 30 2.47 -16.25 9.69
N ASP A 31 2.93 -16.10 8.45
CA ASP A 31 4.32 -15.77 8.12
C ASP A 31 4.67 -14.31 8.51
N GLY A 32 3.66 -13.48 8.80
CA GLY A 32 3.81 -12.10 9.27
C GLY A 32 3.96 -11.95 10.78
N GLU A 33 3.92 -13.05 11.57
CA GLU A 33 3.82 -12.99 13.05
C GLU A 33 4.93 -12.16 13.73
N TRP A 34 6.11 -12.06 13.12
CA TRP A 34 7.24 -11.32 13.67
C TRP A 34 7.24 -9.82 13.31
N ILE A 35 6.28 -9.36 12.48
CA ILE A 35 6.14 -7.97 12.08
C ILE A 35 5.16 -7.27 13.04
N ASN A 36 5.70 -6.47 13.96
CA ASN A 36 4.90 -5.71 14.92
C ASN A 36 5.50 -4.31 15.19
N GLY A 37 4.66 -3.39 15.66
CA GLY A 37 5.05 -2.01 16.00
C GLY A 37 5.45 -1.13 14.81
N GLN A 38 5.21 -1.57 13.57
CA GLN A 38 5.59 -0.85 12.36
C GLN A 38 4.43 -0.02 11.79
N LEU A 39 4.77 1.13 11.21
CA LEU A 39 3.86 1.88 10.33
C LEU A 39 4.16 1.48 8.88
N VAL A 40 3.19 0.87 8.21
CA VAL A 40 3.34 0.41 6.82
C VAL A 40 2.59 1.34 5.88
N PHE A 41 3.30 1.91 4.89
CA PHE A 41 2.72 2.77 3.88
C PHE A 41 2.37 1.99 2.61
N ALA A 42 1.09 1.61 2.48
CA ALA A 42 0.54 1.00 1.27
C ALA A 42 0.01 2.08 0.29
N ASN A 43 0.91 2.94 -0.20
CA ASN A 43 0.53 4.17 -0.93
C ASN A 43 1.14 4.29 -2.34
N GLY A 44 1.63 3.20 -2.91
CA GLY A 44 2.26 3.21 -4.24
C GLY A 44 3.58 4.01 -4.30
N GLY A 45 4.23 4.25 -3.16
CA GLY A 45 5.49 4.99 -3.05
C GLY A 45 5.32 6.51 -3.00
N PHE A 46 4.11 6.99 -2.72
CA PHE A 46 3.84 8.43 -2.59
C PHE A 46 4.54 9.01 -1.34
N PHE A 47 5.22 10.15 -1.47
CA PHE A 47 5.90 10.86 -0.38
C PHE A 47 5.69 12.37 -0.49
#